data_AF-A0A7V5UJ31-F1
#
_entry.id   AF-A0A7V5UJ31-F1
#
_cell.length_a   1.000
_cell.length_b   1.000
_cell.length_c   1.000
_cell.angle_alpha   90.00
_cell.angle_beta   90.00
_cell.angle_gamma   90.00
#
_symmetry.space_group_name_H-M   'P 1'
#
loop_
_entity.id
_entity.type
_entity.pdbx_description
1 polymer ?
#
loop_
_entity_poly.entity_id
_entity_poly.type
_entity_poly.pdbx_seq_one_letter_code
_entity_poly.pdbx_strand_id
1 'polypeptide(L)'
;MGRIHESLSLVHQILRTTLLVVVLGAVGGAGYFGYRAYRQRQTTLEDAQKKVAQLEKALGERDRKLEEKQRQIESLERDVAALKTTVAEQKAKIEKLDLALRLLKVRRRVAQLRVLDQIPDPEKGTVVSRVEFVELDDQGRPIGEPRRFSVTGDTIYIDSWVVKFEDRYIETAAIDRSTSLVLFRRIFTDKQKPEEGFSLDPVGRRPAAYGGARSMSELQKKIWADFWTIATDERKAQELGIRAAHGEAPSVPLKKGMVYRIELRASDGLSIRPEPHDSE
;
A
#
# COMPACT_ATOMS: atom_id res chain seq x y z
N MET A 1 31.73 133.15 -30.56
CA MET A 1 31.03 132.53 -29.41
C MET A 1 29.95 131.63 -29.99
N GLY A 2 29.89 130.30 -29.92
CA GLY A 2 30.57 129.26 -29.16
C GLY A 2 29.52 128.14 -29.01
N ARG A 3 29.38 127.23 -30.01
CA ARG A 3 28.35 126.16 -30.01
C ARG A 3 28.47 125.13 -31.17
N ILE A 4 29.66 124.67 -31.56
CA ILE A 4 29.80 123.55 -32.55
C ILE A 4 30.90 122.53 -32.17
N HIS A 5 31.70 122.76 -31.11
CA HIS A 5 32.78 121.83 -30.74
C HIS A 5 32.37 120.72 -29.74
N GLU A 6 31.14 120.72 -29.22
CA GLU A 6 30.63 119.67 -28.30
C GLU A 6 29.94 118.49 -29.02
N SER A 7 29.49 118.66 -30.28
CA SER A 7 28.65 117.67 -30.97
C SER A 7 29.43 116.46 -31.52
N LEU A 8 30.72 116.63 -31.86
CA LEU A 8 31.56 115.56 -32.43
C LEU A 8 32.17 114.62 -31.37
N SER A 9 32.43 115.12 -30.16
CA SER A 9 32.89 114.27 -29.04
C SER A 9 31.73 113.47 -28.44
N LEU A 10 30.52 114.04 -28.38
CA LEU A 10 29.31 113.36 -27.94
C LEU A 10 28.96 112.16 -28.84
N VAL A 11 29.01 112.31 -30.16
CA VAL A 11 28.68 111.21 -31.10
C VAL A 11 29.68 110.05 -31.02
N HIS A 12 30.98 110.34 -30.90
CA HIS A 12 32.00 109.29 -30.76
C HIS A 12 31.88 108.56 -29.41
N GLN A 13 31.54 109.29 -28.35
CA GLN A 13 31.31 108.72 -27.02
C GLN A 13 30.03 107.88 -26.98
N ILE A 14 28.97 108.28 -27.68
CA ILE A 14 27.71 107.53 -27.86
C ILE A 14 27.92 106.27 -28.70
N LEU A 15 28.63 106.37 -29.82
CA LEU A 15 28.96 105.20 -30.66
C LEU A 15 29.81 104.19 -29.89
N ARG A 16 30.81 104.66 -29.14
CA ARG A 16 31.64 103.80 -28.30
C ARG A 16 30.83 103.15 -27.18
N THR A 17 29.95 103.88 -26.51
CA THR A 17 29.09 103.29 -25.46
C THR A 17 28.07 102.32 -26.03
N THR A 18 27.51 102.60 -27.20
CA THR A 18 26.54 101.70 -27.85
C THR A 18 27.22 100.43 -28.35
N LEU A 19 28.39 100.55 -28.98
CA LEU A 19 29.22 99.41 -29.38
C LEU A 19 29.62 98.58 -28.15
N LEU A 20 30.02 99.23 -27.05
CA LEU A 20 30.37 98.54 -25.81
C LEU A 20 29.17 97.80 -25.22
N VAL A 21 27.97 98.40 -25.25
CA VAL A 21 26.72 97.76 -24.81
C VAL A 21 26.34 96.58 -25.71
N VAL A 22 26.51 96.69 -27.02
CA VAL A 22 26.24 95.60 -27.97
C VAL A 22 27.24 94.46 -27.77
N VAL A 23 28.53 94.76 -27.61
CA VAL A 23 29.56 93.75 -27.34
C VAL A 23 29.34 93.10 -25.98
N LEU A 24 29.03 93.87 -24.94
CA LEU A 24 28.71 93.33 -23.60
C LEU A 24 27.42 92.51 -23.63
N GLY A 25 26.42 92.92 -24.40
CA GLY A 25 25.17 92.17 -24.61
C GLY A 25 25.41 90.87 -25.38
N ALA A 26 26.27 90.89 -26.40
CA ALA A 26 26.62 89.71 -27.17
C ALA A 26 27.47 88.72 -26.36
N VAL A 27 28.46 89.21 -25.60
CA VAL A 27 29.29 88.39 -24.69
C VAL A 27 28.46 87.86 -23.53
N GLY A 28 27.59 88.68 -22.93
CA GLY A 28 26.67 88.27 -21.88
C GLY A 28 25.63 87.26 -22.37
N GLY A 29 25.09 87.44 -23.58
CA GLY A 29 24.17 86.52 -24.23
C GLY A 29 24.81 85.17 -24.56
N ALA A 30 26.01 85.19 -25.15
CA ALA A 30 26.78 83.98 -25.44
C ALA A 30 27.19 83.25 -24.15
N GLY A 31 27.60 83.98 -23.10
CA GLY A 31 27.88 83.44 -21.78
C GLY A 31 26.66 82.81 -21.12
N TYR A 32 25.49 83.46 -21.21
CA TYR A 32 24.23 82.94 -20.68
C TYR A 32 23.76 81.68 -21.42
N PHE A 33 23.81 81.65 -22.76
CA PHE A 33 23.47 80.47 -23.54
C PHE A 33 24.45 79.32 -23.31
N GLY A 34 25.75 79.59 -23.25
CA GLY A 34 26.79 78.61 -22.91
C GLY A 34 26.61 78.03 -21.50
N TYR A 35 26.38 78.89 -20.50
CA TYR A 35 26.11 78.48 -19.13
C TYR A 35 24.82 77.66 -19.01
N ARG A 36 23.74 78.06 -19.71
CA ARG A 36 22.47 77.32 -19.73
C ARG A 36 22.62 75.94 -20.40
N ALA A 37 23.31 75.86 -21.54
CA ALA A 37 23.58 74.60 -22.23
C ALA A 37 24.49 73.67 -21.41
N TYR A 38 25.53 74.22 -20.76
CA TYR A 38 26.41 73.48 -19.87
C TYR A 38 25.66 72.95 -18.62
N ARG A 39 24.87 73.82 -17.96
CA ARG A 39 24.07 73.44 -16.78
C ARG A 39 23.02 72.38 -17.13
N GLN A 40 22.37 72.48 -18.29
CA GLN A 40 21.42 71.46 -18.76
C GLN A 40 22.10 70.11 -19.00
N ARG A 41 23.31 70.10 -19.58
CA ARG A 41 24.11 68.87 -19.72
C ARG A 41 24.53 68.30 -18.36
N GLN A 42 24.95 69.14 -17.44
CA GLN A 42 25.36 68.73 -16.10
C GLN A 42 24.19 68.10 -15.32
N THR A 43 23.00 68.71 -15.36
CA THR A 43 21.80 68.14 -14.75
C THR A 43 21.40 66.80 -15.39
N THR A 44 21.50 66.68 -16.72
CA THR A 44 21.19 65.40 -17.38
C THR A 44 22.19 64.30 -17.06
N LEU A 45 23.47 64.64 -16.87
CA LEU A 45 24.50 63.68 -16.47
C LEU A 45 24.29 63.22 -15.02
N GLU A 46 23.96 64.13 -14.11
CA GLU A 46 23.64 63.81 -12.72
C GLU A 46 22.37 62.92 -12.62
N ASP A 47 21.33 63.22 -13.40
CA ASP A 47 20.11 62.39 -13.43
C ASP A 47 20.36 61.02 -14.08
N ALA A 48 21.17 60.96 -15.14
CA ALA A 48 21.61 59.71 -15.73
C ALA A 48 22.42 58.87 -14.73
N GLN A 49 23.35 59.47 -13.99
CA GLN A 49 24.13 58.81 -12.93
C GLN A 49 23.23 58.29 -11.81
N LYS A 50 22.25 59.08 -11.35
CA LYS A 50 21.27 58.63 -10.34
C LYS A 50 20.45 57.45 -10.86
N LYS A 51 20.03 57.48 -12.12
CA LYS A 51 19.28 56.37 -12.75
C LYS A 51 20.13 55.12 -12.87
N VAL A 52 21.41 55.24 -13.26
CA VAL A 52 22.36 54.13 -13.26
C VAL A 52 22.51 53.55 -11.86
N ALA A 53 22.74 54.38 -10.84
CA ALA A 53 22.86 53.92 -9.45
C ALA A 53 21.57 53.25 -8.92
N GLN A 54 20.39 53.72 -9.32
CA GLN A 54 19.12 53.06 -8.99
C GLN A 54 18.97 51.71 -9.69
N LEU A 55 19.34 51.62 -10.96
CA LEU A 55 19.33 50.36 -11.71
C LEU A 55 20.31 49.34 -11.14
N GLU A 56 21.52 49.76 -10.76
CA GLU A 56 22.52 48.93 -10.08
C GLU A 56 21.98 48.36 -8.75
N LYS A 57 21.31 49.20 -7.94
CA LYS A 57 20.64 48.73 -6.71
C LYS A 57 19.53 47.73 -7.01
N ALA A 58 18.68 48.01 -7.98
CA ALA A 58 17.59 47.12 -8.37
C ALA A 58 18.08 45.79 -8.97
N LEU A 59 19.20 45.81 -9.70
CA LEU A 59 19.88 44.60 -10.17
C LEU A 59 20.43 43.80 -8.99
N GLY A 60 21.16 44.44 -8.06
CA GLY A 60 21.68 43.77 -6.88
C GLY A 60 20.58 43.16 -5.97
N GLU A 61 19.43 43.82 -5.84
CA GLU A 61 18.27 43.24 -5.13
C GLU A 61 17.66 42.04 -5.86
N ARG A 62 17.59 42.10 -7.20
CA ARG A 62 17.12 40.96 -8.01
C ARG A 62 18.09 39.79 -7.94
N ASP A 63 19.39 40.04 -8.01
CA ASP A 63 20.42 39.00 -7.92
C ASP A 63 20.36 38.29 -6.57
N ARG A 64 20.21 39.02 -5.46
CA ARG A 64 19.99 38.43 -4.13
C ARG A 64 18.74 37.56 -4.08
N LYS A 65 17.62 38.00 -4.67
CA LYS A 65 16.39 37.21 -4.75
C LYS A 65 16.54 35.97 -5.63
N LEU A 66 17.32 36.05 -6.70
CA LEU A 66 17.63 34.91 -7.56
C LEU A 66 18.48 33.89 -6.80
N GLU A 67 19.51 34.33 -6.08
CA GLU A 67 20.33 33.45 -5.23
C GLU A 67 19.50 32.77 -4.14
N GLU A 68 18.60 33.50 -3.47
CA GLU A 68 17.70 32.94 -2.46
C GLU A 68 16.77 31.88 -3.07
N LYS A 69 16.13 32.18 -4.19
CA LYS A 69 15.28 31.23 -4.92
C LYS A 69 16.07 30.02 -5.41
N GLN A 70 17.29 30.22 -5.88
CA GLN A 70 18.16 29.14 -6.34
C GLN A 70 18.50 28.19 -5.19
N ARG A 71 18.88 28.72 -4.02
CA ARG A 71 19.08 27.91 -2.81
C ARG A 71 17.81 27.18 -2.37
N GLN A 72 16.65 27.82 -2.50
CA GLN A 72 15.37 27.19 -2.19
C GLN A 72 15.07 26.04 -3.15
N ILE A 73 15.31 26.21 -4.46
CA ILE A 73 15.16 25.16 -5.48
C ILE A 73 16.10 23.99 -5.15
N GLU A 74 17.38 24.26 -4.87
CA GLU A 74 18.35 23.21 -4.50
C GLU A 74 17.96 22.47 -3.21
N SER A 75 17.33 23.15 -2.25
CA SER A 75 16.77 22.48 -1.07
C SER A 75 15.59 21.60 -1.44
N LEU A 76 14.63 22.12 -2.21
CA LEU A 76 13.46 21.38 -2.64
C LEU A 76 13.81 20.18 -3.52
N GLU A 77 14.83 20.29 -4.38
CA GLU A 77 15.33 19.19 -5.20
C GLU A 77 15.91 18.07 -4.33
N ARG A 78 16.67 18.41 -3.28
CA ARG A 78 17.16 17.44 -2.30
C ARG A 78 16.01 16.77 -1.56
N ASP A 79 15.01 17.53 -1.11
CA ASP A 79 13.84 16.99 -0.43
C ASP A 79 13.03 16.06 -1.35
N VAL A 80 12.81 16.44 -2.61
CA VAL A 80 12.15 15.61 -3.61
C VAL A 80 12.93 14.32 -3.87
N ALA A 81 14.26 14.37 -3.94
CA ALA A 81 15.08 13.18 -4.11
C ALA A 81 15.01 12.23 -2.90
N ALA A 82 15.05 12.78 -1.68
CA ALA A 82 14.88 12.00 -0.45
C ALA A 82 13.48 11.37 -0.39
N LEU A 83 12.42 12.16 -0.64
CA LEU A 83 11.04 11.68 -0.65
C LEU A 83 10.81 10.60 -1.70
N LYS A 84 11.39 10.72 -2.91
CA LYS A 84 11.31 9.67 -3.93
C LYS A 84 11.90 8.34 -3.44
N THR A 85 13.02 8.40 -2.73
CA THR A 85 13.65 7.21 -2.14
C THR A 85 12.76 6.58 -1.08
N THR A 86 12.24 7.38 -0.15
CA THR A 86 11.31 6.90 0.89
C THR A 86 10.04 6.31 0.29
N VAL A 87 9.46 6.93 -0.74
CA VAL A 87 8.27 6.40 -1.43
C VAL A 87 8.57 5.05 -2.08
N ALA A 88 9.76 4.87 -2.68
CA ALA A 88 10.15 3.59 -3.28
C ALA A 88 10.29 2.49 -2.20
N GLU A 89 10.94 2.79 -1.08
CA GLU A 89 11.08 1.85 0.05
C GLU A 89 9.72 1.47 0.66
N GLN A 90 8.85 2.46 0.87
CA GLN A 90 7.51 2.23 1.40
C GLN A 90 6.66 1.40 0.45
N LYS A 91 6.73 1.66 -0.86
CA LYS A 91 6.05 0.83 -1.88
C LYS A 91 6.51 -0.62 -1.83
N ALA A 92 7.82 -0.86 -1.80
CA ALA A 92 8.36 -2.22 -1.68
C ALA A 92 7.89 -2.93 -0.40
N LYS A 93 7.81 -2.19 0.73
CA LYS A 93 7.26 -2.72 1.98
C LYS A 93 5.77 -3.05 1.89
N ILE A 94 4.98 -2.18 1.25
CA ILE A 94 3.55 -2.41 1.03
C ILE A 94 3.34 -3.66 0.17
N GLU A 95 4.08 -3.81 -0.93
CA GLU A 95 4.00 -5.00 -1.79
C GLU A 95 4.35 -6.27 -1.04
N LYS A 96 5.41 -6.25 -0.22
CA LYS A 96 5.80 -7.39 0.63
C LYS A 96 4.70 -7.74 1.63
N LEU A 97 4.13 -6.75 2.31
CA LEU A 97 3.07 -6.97 3.30
C LEU A 97 1.77 -7.45 2.63
N ASP A 98 1.42 -6.93 1.47
CA ASP A 98 0.26 -7.37 0.72
C ASP A 98 0.40 -8.84 0.30
N LEU A 99 1.59 -9.25 -0.17
CA LEU A 99 1.87 -10.66 -0.49
C LEU A 99 1.73 -11.55 0.76
N ALA A 100 2.36 -11.17 1.87
CA ALA A 100 2.25 -11.88 3.14
C ALA A 100 0.79 -12.05 3.58
N LEU A 101 0.00 -10.97 3.52
CA LEU A 101 -1.43 -10.99 3.82
C LEU A 101 -2.22 -11.90 2.88
N ARG A 102 -1.91 -11.91 1.58
CA ARG A 102 -2.56 -12.79 0.61
C ARG A 102 -2.28 -14.26 0.95
N LEU A 103 -1.02 -14.61 1.24
CA LEU A 103 -0.61 -15.97 1.60
C LEU A 103 -1.35 -16.47 2.85
N LEU A 104 -1.40 -15.66 3.91
CA LEU A 104 -2.15 -15.98 5.14
C LEU A 104 -3.65 -16.19 4.86
N LYS A 105 -4.20 -15.50 3.85
CA LYS A 105 -5.62 -15.55 3.52
C LYS A 105 -6.00 -16.69 2.57
N VAL A 106 -5.03 -17.40 1.98
CA VAL A 106 -5.30 -18.52 1.08
C VAL A 106 -6.18 -19.56 1.78
N ARG A 107 -7.15 -20.09 1.03
CA ARG A 107 -8.04 -21.16 1.46
C ARG A 107 -7.92 -22.27 0.44
N ARG A 108 -7.64 -23.48 0.91
CA ARG A 108 -7.64 -24.68 0.07
C ARG A 108 -8.86 -25.52 0.36
N ARG A 109 -9.44 -26.09 -0.69
CA ARG A 109 -10.55 -27.03 -0.58
C ARG A 109 -9.96 -28.40 -0.24
N VAL A 110 -10.28 -28.92 0.95
CA VAL A 110 -9.67 -30.18 1.47
C VAL A 110 -10.65 -31.35 1.48
N ALA A 111 -11.95 -31.07 1.47
CA ALA A 111 -12.98 -32.09 1.36
C ALA A 111 -14.29 -31.53 0.79
N GLN A 112 -15.18 -32.42 0.41
CA GLN A 112 -16.56 -32.14 0.01
C GLN A 112 -17.51 -33.06 0.78
N LEU A 113 -18.63 -32.50 1.20
CA LEU A 113 -19.74 -33.22 1.81
C LEU A 113 -21.01 -32.96 0.98
N ARG A 114 -21.62 -34.00 0.43
CA ARG A 114 -22.87 -33.93 -0.32
C ARG A 114 -23.99 -34.57 0.48
N VAL A 115 -25.13 -33.88 0.57
CA VAL A 115 -26.34 -34.42 1.21
C VAL A 115 -27.22 -35.05 0.14
N LEU A 116 -27.21 -36.38 0.08
CA LEU A 116 -27.91 -37.15 -0.95
C LEU A 116 -29.42 -37.14 -0.72
N ASP A 117 -29.83 -37.38 0.53
CA ASP A 117 -31.23 -37.50 0.89
C ASP A 117 -31.48 -37.26 2.37
N GLN A 118 -32.72 -36.93 2.72
CA GLN A 118 -33.18 -36.79 4.10
C GLN A 118 -34.56 -37.41 4.24
N ILE A 119 -34.66 -38.42 5.11
CA ILE A 119 -35.87 -39.20 5.33
C ILE A 119 -36.33 -38.92 6.77
N PRO A 120 -37.46 -38.22 6.96
CA PRO A 120 -38.04 -38.07 8.28
C PRO A 120 -38.37 -39.43 8.91
N ASP A 121 -38.11 -39.57 10.21
CA ASP A 121 -38.55 -40.68 11.05
C ASP A 121 -39.57 -40.09 12.07
N PRO A 122 -40.88 -40.10 11.72
CA PRO A 122 -41.92 -39.50 12.57
C PRO A 122 -42.09 -40.22 13.90
N GLU A 123 -41.80 -41.53 13.97
CA GLU A 123 -41.95 -42.32 15.19
C GLU A 123 -40.94 -41.89 16.26
N LYS A 124 -39.73 -41.53 15.84
CA LYS A 124 -38.66 -41.07 16.74
C LYS A 124 -38.55 -39.55 16.81
N GLY A 125 -39.29 -38.82 15.98
CA GLY A 125 -39.15 -37.36 15.83
C GLY A 125 -37.75 -36.95 15.34
N THR A 126 -37.12 -37.78 14.51
CA THR A 126 -35.77 -37.52 13.98
C THR A 126 -35.76 -37.50 12.45
N VAL A 127 -34.62 -37.16 11.85
CA VAL A 127 -34.40 -37.27 10.41
C VAL A 127 -33.18 -38.14 10.16
N VAL A 128 -33.28 -39.08 9.24
CA VAL A 128 -32.14 -39.88 8.78
C VAL A 128 -31.62 -39.23 7.50
N SER A 129 -30.41 -38.70 7.56
CA SER A 129 -29.74 -38.04 6.45
C SER A 129 -28.72 -39.00 5.81
N ARG A 130 -28.78 -39.15 4.49
CA ARG A 130 -27.77 -39.86 3.70
C ARG A 130 -26.77 -38.86 3.16
N VAL A 131 -25.51 -38.99 3.56
CA VAL A 131 -24.44 -38.07 3.17
C VAL A 131 -23.30 -38.81 2.49
N GLU A 132 -22.57 -38.10 1.63
CA GLU A 132 -21.39 -38.57 0.91
C GLU A 132 -20.24 -37.62 1.22
N PHE A 133 -19.13 -38.14 1.72
CA PHE A 133 -17.94 -37.37 2.08
C PHE A 133 -16.74 -37.86 1.28
N VAL A 134 -15.98 -36.93 0.73
CA VAL A 134 -14.76 -37.21 -0.01
C VAL A 134 -13.69 -36.16 0.28
N GLU A 135 -12.45 -36.61 0.49
CA GLU A 135 -11.29 -35.72 0.58
C GLU A 135 -10.80 -35.34 -0.80
N LEU A 136 -10.16 -34.18 -0.90
CA LEU A 136 -9.75 -33.60 -2.18
C LEU A 136 -8.25 -33.32 -2.19
N ASP A 137 -7.64 -33.45 -3.37
CA ASP A 137 -6.24 -33.07 -3.61
C ASP A 137 -6.07 -31.57 -3.82
N ASP A 138 -4.82 -31.14 -3.99
CA ASP A 138 -4.49 -29.72 -4.24
C ASP A 138 -5.09 -29.17 -5.56
N GLN A 139 -5.55 -30.04 -6.46
CA GLN A 139 -6.26 -29.68 -7.69
C GLN A 139 -7.79 -29.74 -7.52
N GLY A 140 -8.29 -30.04 -6.32
CA GLY A 140 -9.71 -30.18 -6.03
C GLY A 140 -10.33 -31.49 -6.52
N ARG A 141 -9.51 -32.50 -6.87
CA ARG A 141 -9.99 -33.80 -7.33
C ARG A 141 -10.21 -34.76 -6.15
N PRO A 142 -11.25 -35.61 -6.20
CA PRO A 142 -11.47 -36.66 -5.22
C PRO A 142 -10.26 -37.56 -5.01
N ILE A 143 -9.92 -37.79 -3.74
CA ILE A 143 -8.90 -38.77 -3.35
C ILE A 143 -9.59 -40.04 -2.88
N GLY A 144 -9.57 -41.05 -3.74
CA GLY A 144 -10.27 -42.31 -3.52
C GLY A 144 -11.79 -42.20 -3.72
N GLU A 145 -12.49 -43.24 -3.29
CA GLU A 145 -13.94 -43.35 -3.46
C GLU A 145 -14.69 -42.54 -2.40
N PRO A 146 -15.77 -41.82 -2.78
CA PRO A 146 -16.62 -41.13 -1.82
C PRO A 146 -17.23 -42.09 -0.78
N ARG A 147 -17.08 -41.74 0.50
CA ARG A 147 -17.62 -42.52 1.62
C ARG A 147 -19.05 -42.10 1.90
N ARG A 148 -19.98 -43.06 1.92
CA ARG A 148 -21.41 -42.80 2.18
C ARG A 148 -21.80 -43.22 3.59
N PHE A 149 -22.58 -42.37 4.24
CA PHE A 149 -23.02 -42.58 5.61
C PHE A 149 -24.51 -42.29 5.74
N SER A 150 -25.19 -43.07 6.59
CA SER A 150 -26.55 -42.80 7.04
C SER A 150 -26.46 -42.32 8.48
N VAL A 151 -26.75 -41.04 8.69
CA VAL A 151 -26.61 -40.37 9.98
C VAL A 151 -27.99 -39.91 10.47
N THR A 152 -28.28 -40.11 11.75
CA THR A 152 -29.53 -39.63 12.36
C THR A 152 -29.30 -38.21 12.89
N GLY A 153 -30.06 -37.22 12.46
CA GLY A 153 -29.91 -35.82 12.87
C GLY A 153 -29.90 -34.86 11.68
N ASP A 154 -30.12 -33.58 11.98
CA ASP A 154 -30.21 -32.51 11.00
C ASP A 154 -28.96 -31.66 10.93
N THR A 155 -28.02 -31.81 11.88
CA THR A 155 -26.78 -31.05 11.95
C THR A 155 -25.61 -32.01 11.99
N ILE A 156 -24.65 -31.84 11.07
CA ILE A 156 -23.44 -32.66 11.01
C ILE A 156 -22.24 -31.90 11.55
N TYR A 157 -21.37 -32.61 12.28
CA TYR A 157 -20.09 -32.16 12.80
C TYR A 157 -18.98 -32.93 12.09
N ILE A 158 -17.92 -32.24 11.70
CA ILE A 158 -16.72 -32.83 11.08
C ILE A 158 -15.57 -32.73 12.07
N ASP A 159 -15.31 -33.80 12.82
CA ASP A 159 -14.20 -33.85 13.79
C ASP A 159 -12.87 -34.02 13.08
N SER A 160 -11.92 -33.17 13.46
CA SER A 160 -10.59 -33.12 12.87
C SER A 160 -9.54 -32.70 13.87
N TRP A 161 -8.30 -33.11 13.62
CA TRP A 161 -7.14 -32.49 14.23
C TRP A 161 -6.55 -31.44 13.31
N VAL A 162 -6.24 -30.28 13.87
CA VAL A 162 -5.70 -29.14 13.13
C VAL A 162 -4.38 -28.72 13.75
N VAL A 163 -3.40 -28.41 12.89
CA VAL A 163 -2.12 -27.83 13.27
C VAL A 163 -1.96 -26.52 12.52
N LYS A 164 -1.71 -25.44 13.26
CA LYS A 164 -1.50 -24.09 12.75
C LYS A 164 -0.03 -23.75 12.93
N PHE A 165 0.65 -23.43 11.84
CA PHE A 165 2.03 -22.96 11.89
C PHE A 165 2.09 -21.48 12.25
N GLU A 166 3.25 -21.03 12.71
CA GLU A 166 3.52 -19.61 12.89
C GLU A 166 3.42 -18.86 11.55
N ASP A 167 2.83 -17.67 11.58
CA ASP A 167 2.54 -16.87 10.39
C ASP A 167 3.79 -16.63 9.52
N ARG A 168 4.98 -16.45 10.13
CA ARG A 168 6.26 -16.27 9.43
C ARG A 168 6.57 -17.37 8.39
N TYR A 169 6.14 -18.61 8.63
CA TYR A 169 6.34 -19.71 7.68
C TYR A 169 5.37 -19.65 6.50
N ILE A 170 4.17 -19.12 6.71
CA ILE A 170 3.14 -18.95 5.69
C ILE A 170 3.45 -17.71 4.85
N GLU A 171 3.82 -16.60 5.48
CA GLU A 171 4.22 -15.34 4.85
C GLU A 171 5.41 -15.50 3.88
N THR A 172 6.25 -16.52 4.11
CA THR A 172 7.42 -16.83 3.27
C THR A 172 7.22 -18.06 2.38
N ALA A 173 6.01 -18.65 2.38
CA ALA A 173 5.68 -19.87 1.63
C ALA A 173 6.68 -21.03 1.86
N ALA A 174 7.03 -21.28 3.13
CA ALA A 174 7.93 -22.37 3.51
C ALA A 174 7.43 -23.74 3.02
N ILE A 175 8.33 -24.57 2.47
CA ILE A 175 7.99 -25.80 1.73
C ILE A 175 7.08 -26.76 2.53
N ASP A 176 7.32 -26.91 3.83
CA ASP A 176 6.61 -27.87 4.70
C ASP A 176 5.63 -27.22 5.69
N ARG A 177 5.57 -25.88 5.72
CA ARG A 177 4.86 -25.07 6.72
C ARG A 177 4.12 -23.85 6.13
N SER A 178 3.87 -23.87 4.82
CA SER A 178 3.16 -22.81 4.09
C SER A 178 1.64 -22.81 4.30
N THR A 179 1.09 -23.84 4.95
CA THR A 179 -0.33 -23.96 5.24
C THR A 179 -0.56 -24.81 6.49
N SER A 180 -1.63 -24.53 7.22
CA SER A 180 -2.15 -25.40 8.27
C SER A 180 -2.34 -26.84 7.78
N LEU A 181 -2.27 -27.77 8.72
CA LEU A 181 -2.52 -29.19 8.52
C LEU A 181 -3.87 -29.58 9.14
N VAL A 182 -4.58 -30.49 8.49
CA VAL A 182 -5.79 -31.16 8.95
C VAL A 182 -5.64 -32.70 8.88
N LEU A 183 -6.22 -33.42 9.82
CA LEU A 183 -6.49 -34.86 9.78
C LEU A 183 -7.97 -35.09 10.11
N PHE A 184 -8.73 -35.73 9.22
CA PHE A 184 -10.16 -35.95 9.43
C PHE A 184 -10.41 -37.23 10.24
N ARG A 185 -11.03 -37.10 11.41
CA ARG A 185 -11.20 -38.24 12.31
C ARG A 185 -12.51 -38.96 12.10
N ARG A 186 -13.61 -38.20 12.16
CA ARG A 186 -14.97 -38.75 12.13
C ARG A 186 -15.99 -37.69 11.80
N ILE A 187 -17.17 -38.16 11.42
CA ILE A 187 -18.38 -37.34 11.33
C ILE A 187 -19.42 -37.86 12.33
N PHE A 188 -20.17 -36.95 12.91
CA PHE A 188 -21.27 -37.27 13.80
C PHE A 188 -22.34 -36.18 13.72
N THR A 189 -23.49 -36.40 14.33
CA THR A 189 -24.61 -35.45 14.33
C THR A 189 -24.98 -35.01 15.74
N ASP A 190 -25.90 -34.06 15.83
CA ASP A 190 -26.50 -33.60 17.09
C ASP A 190 -27.32 -34.66 17.84
N LYS A 191 -27.61 -35.81 17.21
CA LYS A 191 -28.41 -36.92 17.80
C LYS A 191 -27.60 -38.16 18.19
N GLN A 192 -26.27 -38.10 18.12
CA GLN A 192 -25.40 -39.21 18.51
C GLN A 192 -24.21 -38.72 19.32
N LYS A 193 -23.61 -39.59 20.14
CA LYS A 193 -22.38 -39.22 20.85
C LYS A 193 -21.22 -39.13 19.85
N PRO A 194 -20.22 -38.25 20.09
CA PRO A 194 -19.03 -38.19 19.22
C PRO A 194 -18.28 -39.54 19.12
N GLU A 195 -18.29 -40.34 20.17
CA GLU A 195 -17.68 -41.69 20.19
C GLU A 195 -18.37 -42.68 19.26
N GLU A 196 -19.66 -42.48 18.99
CA GLU A 196 -20.49 -43.27 18.06
C GLU A 196 -20.42 -42.72 16.63
N GLY A 197 -19.56 -41.71 16.40
CA GLY A 197 -19.27 -41.12 15.09
C GLY A 197 -18.77 -42.12 14.07
N PHE A 198 -19.10 -41.86 12.80
CA PHE A 198 -18.54 -42.62 11.68
C PHE A 198 -17.10 -42.18 11.46
N SER A 199 -16.16 -43.10 11.59
CA SER A 199 -14.74 -42.83 11.34
C SER A 199 -14.53 -42.47 9.86
N LEU A 200 -13.84 -41.36 9.63
CA LEU A 200 -13.33 -40.98 8.33
C LEU A 200 -11.98 -41.68 8.16
N ASP A 201 -10.94 -41.19 8.85
CA ASP A 201 -9.61 -41.80 8.78
C ASP A 201 -9.33 -42.67 10.00
N PRO A 202 -8.89 -43.93 9.82
CA PRO A 202 -8.38 -44.71 10.93
C PRO A 202 -7.07 -44.08 11.42
N VAL A 203 -7.01 -43.79 12.72
CA VAL A 203 -5.80 -43.29 13.41
C VAL A 203 -4.63 -44.22 13.07
N GLY A 204 -3.62 -43.69 12.37
CA GLY A 204 -2.45 -44.46 11.91
C GLY A 204 -2.34 -44.70 10.40
N ARG A 205 -3.36 -44.33 9.59
CA ARG A 205 -3.20 -44.21 8.12
C ARG A 205 -3.14 -42.75 7.68
N ARG A 206 -2.37 -42.54 6.62
CA ARG A 206 -2.05 -41.22 6.01
C ARG A 206 -3.36 -40.45 5.72
N PRO A 207 -3.55 -39.21 6.22
CA PRO A 207 -4.64 -38.36 5.75
C PRO A 207 -4.58 -38.22 4.23
N ALA A 208 -5.71 -38.50 3.58
CA ALA A 208 -5.79 -38.48 2.13
C ALA A 208 -5.66 -37.06 1.61
N ALA A 209 -6.13 -36.04 2.33
CA ALA A 209 -6.10 -34.60 1.97
C ALA A 209 -4.71 -33.98 1.64
N TYR A 210 -3.61 -34.73 1.77
CA TYR A 210 -2.26 -34.35 1.31
C TYR A 210 -1.84 -35.07 0.03
N GLY A 211 -2.70 -35.95 -0.50
CA GLY A 211 -2.43 -36.97 -1.49
C GLY A 211 -2.57 -36.50 -2.93
N GLY A 212 -1.95 -35.38 -3.28
CA GLY A 212 -1.53 -35.16 -4.66
C GLY A 212 -0.14 -35.76 -4.85
N ALA A 213 0.00 -36.93 -5.49
CA ALA A 213 1.25 -37.59 -5.95
C ALA A 213 2.49 -37.67 -5.01
N ARG A 214 2.48 -37.09 -3.81
CA ARG A 214 3.64 -36.90 -2.94
C ARG A 214 3.31 -37.43 -1.55
N SER A 215 4.14 -38.33 -1.06
CA SER A 215 4.05 -38.86 0.31
C SER A 215 4.18 -37.74 1.34
N MET A 216 3.48 -37.87 2.48
CA MET A 216 3.65 -36.97 3.64
C MET A 216 5.12 -36.75 3.98
N SER A 217 5.48 -35.51 4.29
CA SER A 217 6.85 -35.17 4.70
C SER A 217 7.20 -35.80 6.06
N GLU A 218 8.49 -35.96 6.34
CA GLU A 218 8.95 -36.47 7.65
C GLU A 218 8.49 -35.58 8.81
N LEU A 219 8.45 -34.26 8.60
CA LEU A 219 7.90 -33.32 9.58
C LEU A 219 6.43 -33.63 9.88
N GLN A 220 5.60 -33.81 8.85
CA GLN A 220 4.18 -34.11 9.03
C GLN A 220 3.98 -35.44 9.77
N LYS A 221 4.75 -36.47 9.42
CA LYS A 221 4.70 -37.77 10.12
C LYS A 221 5.01 -37.61 11.62
N LYS A 222 6.06 -36.85 11.94
CA LYS A 222 6.43 -36.55 13.34
C LYS A 222 5.31 -35.81 14.07
N ILE A 223 4.74 -34.78 13.44
CA ILE A 223 3.65 -33.99 14.03
C ILE A 223 2.46 -34.88 14.41
N TRP A 224 2.05 -35.78 13.52
CA TRP A 224 0.89 -36.63 13.81
C TRP A 224 1.18 -37.74 14.82
N ALA A 225 2.41 -38.27 14.84
CA ALA A 225 2.82 -39.25 15.84
C ALA A 225 2.80 -38.67 17.26
N ASP A 226 3.26 -37.42 17.41
CA ASP A 226 3.39 -36.74 18.70
C ASP A 226 2.28 -35.69 18.94
N PHE A 227 1.15 -35.78 18.23
CA PHE A 227 0.16 -34.70 18.14
C PHE A 227 -0.28 -34.16 19.51
N TRP A 228 -0.68 -35.04 20.43
CA TRP A 228 -1.14 -34.60 21.76
C TRP A 228 -0.02 -34.10 22.66
N THR A 229 1.20 -34.60 22.46
CA THR A 229 2.38 -34.07 23.14
C THR A 229 2.67 -32.66 22.66
N ILE A 230 2.62 -32.41 21.35
CA ILE A 230 2.76 -31.08 20.76
C ILE A 230 1.64 -30.14 21.22
N ALA A 231 0.40 -30.63 21.29
CA ALA A 231 -0.77 -29.84 21.70
C ALA A 231 -0.71 -29.39 23.18
N THR A 232 0.05 -30.09 24.03
CA THR A 232 0.12 -29.82 25.47
C THR A 232 1.49 -29.29 25.93
N ASP A 233 2.51 -29.32 25.07
CA ASP A 233 3.87 -28.83 25.34
C ASP A 233 4.21 -27.69 24.38
N GLU A 234 4.11 -26.46 24.88
CA GLU A 234 4.38 -25.25 24.10
C GLU A 234 5.81 -25.20 23.55
N ARG A 235 6.80 -25.70 24.29
CA ARG A 235 8.20 -25.67 23.81
C ARG A 235 8.37 -26.58 22.59
N LYS A 236 7.82 -27.79 22.65
CA LYS A 236 7.85 -28.72 21.51
C LYS A 236 7.08 -28.18 20.31
N ALA A 237 5.96 -27.50 20.53
CA ALA A 237 5.22 -26.84 19.46
C ALA A 237 6.08 -25.74 18.80
N GLN A 238 6.71 -24.86 19.59
CA GLN A 238 7.56 -23.78 19.09
C GLN A 238 8.79 -24.31 18.33
N GLU A 239 9.43 -25.39 18.80
CA GLU A 239 10.55 -26.05 18.10
C GLU A 239 10.18 -26.52 16.69
N LEU A 240 8.92 -26.92 16.48
CA LEU A 240 8.38 -27.33 15.18
C LEU A 240 7.78 -26.18 14.37
N GLY A 241 7.77 -24.96 14.92
CA GLY A 241 7.16 -23.78 14.29
C GLY A 241 5.63 -23.80 14.33
N ILE A 242 5.04 -24.49 15.30
CA ILE A 242 3.60 -24.66 15.49
C ILE A 242 3.13 -23.65 16.53
N ARG A 243 2.14 -22.83 16.17
CA ARG A 243 1.51 -21.87 17.09
C ARG A 243 0.31 -22.46 17.83
N ALA A 244 -0.34 -23.47 17.25
CA ALA A 244 -1.45 -24.18 17.87
C ALA A 244 -1.64 -25.58 17.25
N ALA A 245 -1.98 -26.56 18.08
CA ALA A 245 -2.41 -27.88 17.67
C ALA A 245 -3.59 -28.31 18.56
N HIS A 246 -4.75 -28.59 17.96
CA HIS A 246 -5.97 -28.91 18.71
C HIS A 246 -7.01 -29.65 17.84
N GLY A 247 -8.08 -30.11 18.48
CA GLY A 247 -9.25 -30.66 17.79
C GLY A 247 -10.23 -29.56 17.37
N GLU A 248 -10.76 -29.64 16.15
CA GLU A 248 -11.83 -28.79 15.65
C GLU A 248 -13.00 -29.66 15.15
N ALA A 249 -14.23 -29.25 15.47
CA ALA A 249 -15.46 -29.92 15.04
C ALA A 249 -16.47 -28.90 14.47
N PRO A 250 -16.15 -28.20 13.36
CA PRO A 250 -17.13 -27.32 12.72
C PRO A 250 -18.38 -28.09 12.30
N SER A 251 -19.52 -27.41 12.35
CA SER A 251 -20.81 -28.00 12.04
C SER A 251 -21.65 -27.17 11.07
N VAL A 252 -22.58 -27.84 10.40
CA VAL A 252 -23.52 -27.23 9.45
C VAL A 252 -24.83 -28.01 9.45
N PRO A 253 -25.99 -27.35 9.28
CA PRO A 253 -27.24 -28.07 9.04
C PRO A 253 -27.21 -28.80 7.69
N LEU A 254 -27.71 -30.03 7.67
CA LEU A 254 -27.89 -30.85 6.49
C LEU A 254 -29.19 -30.44 5.77
N LYS A 255 -29.11 -30.24 4.46
CA LYS A 255 -30.25 -29.99 3.59
C LYS A 255 -30.12 -30.84 2.35
N LYS A 256 -31.13 -31.64 2.03
CA LYS A 256 -31.16 -32.51 0.83
C LYS A 256 -30.74 -31.73 -0.43
N GLY A 257 -29.84 -32.32 -1.22
CA GLY A 257 -29.33 -31.74 -2.46
C GLY A 257 -28.19 -30.74 -2.27
N MET A 258 -27.91 -30.28 -1.04
CA MET A 258 -26.79 -29.37 -0.81
C MET A 258 -25.45 -30.07 -0.91
N VAL A 259 -24.48 -29.32 -1.42
CA VAL A 259 -23.07 -29.68 -1.41
C VAL A 259 -22.35 -28.64 -0.57
N TYR A 260 -21.55 -29.11 0.38
CA TYR A 260 -20.71 -28.29 1.24
C TYR A 260 -19.24 -28.51 0.88
N ARG A 261 -18.53 -27.43 0.67
CA ARG A 261 -17.06 -27.43 0.56
C ARG A 261 -16.45 -27.20 1.94
N ILE A 262 -15.48 -28.04 2.27
CA ILE A 262 -14.66 -27.90 3.47
C ILE A 262 -13.35 -27.25 3.05
N GLU A 263 -13.11 -26.07 3.61
CA GLU A 263 -11.94 -25.25 3.32
C GLU A 263 -11.02 -25.19 4.53
N LEU A 264 -9.71 -25.36 4.31
CA LEU A 264 -8.68 -25.09 5.30
C LEU A 264 -8.00 -23.77 4.96
N ARG A 265 -7.99 -22.82 5.90
CA ARG A 265 -7.22 -21.58 5.74
C ARG A 265 -5.74 -21.85 6.00
N ALA A 266 -4.85 -21.26 5.18
CA ALA A 266 -3.41 -21.43 5.32
C ALA A 266 -2.88 -21.07 6.72
N SER A 267 -3.43 -20.03 7.36
CA SER A 267 -3.06 -19.62 8.71
C SER A 267 -3.98 -20.10 9.82
N ASP A 268 -5.10 -20.77 9.53
CA ASP A 268 -6.12 -21.04 10.54
C ASP A 268 -6.73 -22.45 10.37
N GLY A 269 -7.93 -22.66 10.91
CA GLY A 269 -8.62 -23.93 10.90
C GLY A 269 -9.59 -24.12 9.74
N LEU A 270 -10.55 -25.01 9.98
CA LEU A 270 -11.54 -25.41 9.00
C LEU A 270 -12.71 -24.42 8.92
N SER A 271 -13.28 -24.32 7.73
CA SER A 271 -14.59 -23.71 7.52
C SER A 271 -15.44 -24.52 6.56
N ILE A 272 -16.73 -24.61 6.83
CA ILE A 272 -17.71 -25.28 5.97
C ILE A 272 -18.47 -24.19 5.24
N ARG A 273 -18.55 -24.29 3.91
CA ARG A 273 -19.33 -23.36 3.08
C ARG A 273 -20.24 -24.13 2.13
N PRO A 274 -21.49 -23.67 1.91
CA PRO A 274 -22.29 -24.22 0.82
C PRO A 274 -21.62 -23.89 -0.52
N GLU A 275 -21.60 -24.88 -1.41
CA GLU A 275 -21.26 -24.69 -2.81
C GLU A 275 -22.48 -24.08 -3.51
N PRO A 276 -22.34 -22.96 -4.23
CA PRO A 276 -23.45 -22.41 -5.01
C PRO A 276 -23.99 -23.49 -5.94
N HIS A 277 -25.31 -23.69 -5.92
CA HIS A 277 -25.95 -24.46 -6.96
C HIS A 277 -25.94 -23.56 -8.19
N ASP A 278 -25.14 -23.88 -9.20
CA ASP A 278 -25.36 -23.31 -10.53
C ASP A 278 -26.76 -23.82 -10.95
N SER A 279 -27.74 -22.93 -10.89
CA SER A 279 -28.99 -23.13 -11.59
C SER A 279 -28.68 -22.95 -13.07
N GLU A 280 -28.45 -24.06 -13.77
CA GLU A 280 -28.64 -24.11 -15.22
C GLU A 280 -30.08 -23.74 -15.61
#